data_AF-A0A9D6U2J6-F1
#
_entry.id   AF-A0A9D6U2J6-F1
#
_cell.length_a   1.000
_cell.length_b   1.000
_cell.length_c   1.000
_cell.angle_alpha   90.00
_cell.angle_beta   90.00
_cell.angle_gamma   90.00
#
_symmetry.space_group_name_H-M   'P 1'
#
loop_
_entity.id
_entity.type
_entity.pdbx_description
1 polymer ?
#
loop_
_entity_poly.entity_id
_entity_poly.type
_entity_poly.pdbx_seq_one_letter_code
_entity_poly.pdbx_strand_id
1 'polypeptide(L)'
;MGPEIKLPEWAQELEEHLQAGESALFILHGQVFDYVRVNGDYLPCRSFLGDWLGEERHVVFYNLGLGLEFGDAQGEQLFRQALAPPQAEDDEEEDVSRVRARALKALGQRPAPEPLPQSPREVLQLAERVMTACCQFPGPTKPLAFILEYAETIVPALELGSMTEPDRASLVTLLRWARHRDLIDAGHVVVLTTGNLADLNPMLLLSRYGAQIIDVPAPELEDRVAFIEHLLARGKYNLALTAKELANLAAGLSLRVVGQLLRQGRRQPLTMDLVRRKKKELLRQELVGLIEVIEPRYGLADIGGLDPIKDYFAQIVKAIQAGEDKLVPRGITMMGPPGVGKTALAEALARDCGFNFI
;
A
#
# COMPACT_ATOMS: atom_id res chain seq x y z
N MET A 1 -15.76 13.61 -25.50
CA MET A 1 -14.43 13.00 -25.32
C MET A 1 -13.60 13.98 -24.52
N GLY A 2 -13.36 13.68 -23.25
CA GLY A 2 -12.40 14.43 -22.45
C GLY A 2 -10.98 14.24 -23.00
N PRO A 3 -10.01 15.04 -22.57
CA PRO A 3 -8.62 14.82 -22.94
C PRO A 3 -8.19 13.42 -22.46
N GLU A 4 -7.68 12.61 -23.38
CA GLU A 4 -7.16 11.26 -23.11
C GLU A 4 -6.10 11.34 -21.99
N ILE A 5 -6.35 10.66 -20.88
CA ILE A 5 -5.44 10.63 -19.73
C ILE A 5 -4.21 9.82 -20.14
N LYS A 6 -3.03 10.46 -20.19
CA LYS A 6 -1.79 9.71 -20.40
C LYS A 6 -1.46 8.95 -19.12
N LEU A 7 -1.72 7.64 -19.12
CA LEU A 7 -1.48 6.76 -17.99
C LEU A 7 0.03 6.59 -17.70
N PRO A 8 0.44 6.50 -16.43
CA PRO A 8 1.79 6.03 -16.08
C PRO A 8 1.97 4.56 -16.47
N GLU A 9 3.22 4.12 -16.64
CA GLU A 9 3.58 2.78 -17.13
C GLU A 9 2.92 1.65 -16.33
N TRP A 10 2.99 1.69 -14.99
CA TRP A 10 2.34 0.69 -14.13
C TRP A 10 0.80 0.65 -14.28
N ALA A 11 0.17 1.78 -14.63
CA ALA A 11 -1.28 1.81 -14.86
C ALA A 11 -1.63 1.28 -16.25
N GLN A 12 -0.75 1.48 -17.25
CA GLN A 12 -0.86 0.83 -18.56
C GLN A 12 -0.76 -0.69 -18.41
N GLU A 13 0.19 -1.19 -17.61
CA GLU A 13 0.33 -2.61 -17.27
C GLU A 13 -0.96 -3.17 -16.65
N LEU A 14 -1.54 -2.48 -15.67
CA LEU A 14 -2.82 -2.87 -15.09
C LEU A 14 -3.94 -2.92 -16.15
N GLU A 15 -4.00 -1.92 -17.04
CA GLU A 15 -4.98 -1.88 -18.11
C GLU A 15 -4.82 -3.03 -19.11
N GLU A 16 -3.59 -3.37 -19.48
CA GLU A 16 -3.29 -4.51 -20.36
C GLU A 16 -3.79 -5.82 -19.75
N HIS A 17 -3.54 -6.05 -18.47
CA HIS A 17 -4.05 -7.23 -17.75
C HIS A 17 -5.59 -7.25 -17.63
N LEU A 18 -6.21 -6.08 -17.45
CA LEU A 18 -7.67 -5.94 -17.45
C LEU A 18 -8.26 -6.29 -18.82
N GLN A 19 -7.70 -5.75 -19.90
CA GLN A 19 -8.15 -6.00 -21.27
C GLN A 19 -7.92 -7.46 -21.70
N ALA A 20 -6.85 -8.08 -21.20
CA ALA A 20 -6.56 -9.50 -21.41
C ALA A 20 -7.49 -10.44 -20.61
N GLY A 21 -8.25 -9.91 -19.64
CA GLY A 21 -9.16 -10.71 -18.81
C GLY A 21 -8.43 -11.73 -17.93
N GLU A 22 -7.23 -11.39 -17.45
CA GLU A 22 -6.38 -12.31 -16.70
C GLU A 22 -6.85 -12.51 -15.25
N SER A 23 -7.41 -11.47 -14.64
CA SER A 23 -7.87 -11.48 -13.27
C SER A 23 -8.91 -10.40 -13.02
N ALA A 24 -9.76 -10.60 -12.02
CA ALA A 24 -10.55 -9.51 -11.44
C ALA A 24 -9.87 -8.90 -10.20
N LEU A 25 -8.75 -9.47 -9.71
CA LEU A 25 -8.04 -9.02 -8.51
C LEU A 25 -6.63 -8.54 -8.82
N PHE A 26 -6.35 -7.29 -8.49
CA PHE A 26 -5.08 -6.62 -8.68
C PHE A 26 -4.52 -6.13 -7.35
N ILE A 27 -3.22 -6.26 -7.16
CA ILE A 27 -2.50 -5.84 -5.96
C ILE A 27 -1.52 -4.75 -6.38
N LEU A 28 -1.83 -3.50 -6.04
CA LEU A 28 -0.92 -2.38 -6.19
C LEU A 28 -0.04 -2.29 -4.93
N HIS A 29 1.28 -2.26 -5.11
CA HIS A 29 2.20 -2.10 -4.00
C HIS A 29 3.28 -1.04 -4.25
N GLY A 30 4.02 -0.64 -3.20
CA GLY A 30 5.05 0.39 -3.31
C GLY A 30 4.52 1.79 -3.01
N GLN A 31 4.61 2.72 -3.95
CA GLN A 31 4.23 4.14 -3.75
C GLN A 31 2.73 4.44 -3.92
N VAL A 32 1.86 3.53 -3.46
CA VAL A 32 0.39 3.67 -3.56
C VAL A 32 -0.19 4.84 -2.76
N PHE A 33 0.58 5.44 -1.85
CA PHE A 33 0.17 6.61 -1.06
C PHE A 33 0.84 7.93 -1.52
N ASP A 34 1.53 7.89 -2.66
CA ASP A 34 2.24 9.04 -3.22
C ASP A 34 1.42 9.76 -4.32
N TYR A 35 2.02 10.78 -4.92
CA TYR A 35 1.47 11.47 -6.08
C TYR A 35 1.80 10.73 -7.38
N VAL A 36 0.81 10.66 -8.26
CA VAL A 36 0.91 10.19 -9.64
C VAL A 36 0.89 11.41 -10.56
N ARG A 37 1.82 11.47 -11.51
CA ARG A 37 1.85 12.54 -12.51
C ARG A 37 0.86 12.22 -13.63
N VAL A 38 -0.09 13.12 -13.86
CA VAL A 38 -1.16 12.97 -14.85
C VAL A 38 -1.31 14.26 -15.64
N ASN A 39 -1.14 14.22 -16.96
CA ASN A 39 -1.31 15.37 -17.85
C ASN A 39 -0.58 16.66 -17.42
N GLY A 40 0.57 16.52 -16.74
CA GLY A 40 1.38 17.65 -16.25
C GLY A 40 1.01 18.15 -14.83
N ASP A 41 -0.06 17.63 -14.26
CA ASP A 41 -0.44 17.80 -12.86
C ASP A 41 -0.07 16.56 -12.02
N TYR A 42 -0.25 16.67 -10.70
CA TYR A 42 0.06 15.63 -9.73
C TYR A 42 -1.16 15.38 -8.86
N LEU A 43 -1.70 14.16 -8.92
CA LEU A 43 -2.86 13.73 -8.15
C LEU A 43 -2.43 12.68 -7.13
N PRO A 44 -2.99 12.64 -5.91
CA PRO A 44 -2.80 11.49 -5.03
C PRO A 44 -3.21 10.21 -5.75
N CYS A 45 -2.46 9.12 -5.59
CA CYS A 45 -2.74 7.85 -6.27
C CYS A 45 -4.20 7.39 -6.07
N ARG A 46 -4.75 7.52 -4.85
CA ARG A 46 -6.18 7.30 -4.57
C ARG A 46 -7.11 8.07 -5.51
N SER A 47 -6.89 9.37 -5.67
CA SER A 47 -7.69 10.22 -6.56
C SER A 47 -7.52 9.83 -8.01
N PHE A 48 -6.28 9.55 -8.44
CA PHE A 48 -5.99 9.07 -9.79
C PHE A 48 -6.76 7.78 -10.11
N LEU A 49 -6.71 6.78 -9.23
CA LEU A 49 -7.45 5.52 -9.41
C LEU A 49 -8.97 5.76 -9.48
N GLY A 50 -9.49 6.67 -8.65
CA GLY A 50 -10.91 7.03 -8.68
C GLY A 50 -11.35 7.70 -9.97
N ASP A 51 -10.56 8.66 -10.46
CA ASP A 51 -10.87 9.38 -11.69
C ASP A 51 -10.73 8.45 -12.91
N TRP A 52 -9.64 7.69 -12.98
CA TRP A 52 -9.34 6.80 -14.12
C TRP A 52 -10.30 5.62 -14.21
N LEU A 53 -10.46 4.83 -13.14
CA LEU A 53 -11.37 3.68 -13.18
C LEU A 53 -12.84 4.13 -13.26
N GLY A 54 -13.15 5.34 -12.76
CA GLY A 54 -14.48 5.95 -12.78
C GLY A 54 -15.02 6.28 -14.17
N GLU A 55 -14.16 6.36 -15.20
CA GLU A 55 -14.59 6.60 -16.57
C GLU A 55 -15.54 5.50 -17.05
N GLU A 56 -15.25 4.25 -16.69
CA GLU A 56 -16.01 3.07 -17.13
C GLU A 56 -16.71 2.32 -16.01
N ARG A 57 -16.39 2.60 -14.73
CA ARG A 57 -16.86 1.82 -13.57
C ARG A 57 -17.45 2.71 -12.49
N HIS A 58 -18.31 2.13 -11.65
CA HIS A 58 -18.66 2.70 -10.35
C HIS A 58 -17.52 2.43 -9.39
N VAL A 59 -16.82 3.48 -8.96
CA VAL A 59 -15.70 3.34 -8.03
C VAL A 59 -16.21 3.34 -6.60
N VAL A 60 -15.76 2.36 -5.81
CA VAL A 60 -16.05 2.25 -4.39
C VAL A 60 -14.76 1.96 -3.66
N PHE A 61 -14.41 2.85 -2.74
CA PHE A 61 -13.28 2.67 -1.85
C PHE A 61 -13.76 2.07 -0.54
N TYR A 62 -12.92 1.23 0.05
CA TYR A 62 -13.12 0.74 1.41
C TYR A 62 -11.81 0.74 2.17
N ASN A 63 -11.85 1.29 3.38
CA ASN A 63 -10.82 1.08 4.38
C ASN A 63 -11.46 0.86 5.75
N LEU A 64 -10.77 0.15 6.64
CA LEU A 64 -11.31 -0.24 7.94
C LEU A 64 -11.66 0.96 8.84
N GLY A 65 -11.01 2.11 8.64
CA GLY A 65 -11.19 3.31 9.48
C GLY A 65 -12.32 4.24 9.04
N LEU A 66 -12.60 4.34 7.74
CA LEU A 66 -13.59 5.24 7.13
C LEU A 66 -14.83 4.48 6.64
N GLY A 67 -14.73 3.17 6.43
CA GLY A 67 -15.77 2.36 5.83
C GLY A 67 -15.84 2.54 4.31
N LEU A 68 -17.06 2.42 3.77
CA LEU A 68 -17.33 2.56 2.33
C LEU A 68 -17.42 4.04 1.92
N GLU A 69 -16.67 4.41 0.89
CA GLU A 69 -16.73 5.71 0.23
C GLU A 69 -16.98 5.51 -1.27
N PHE A 70 -17.90 6.30 -1.84
CA PHE A 70 -18.36 6.11 -3.21
C PHE A 70 -17.85 7.23 -4.10
N GLY A 71 -17.37 6.87 -5.29
CA GLY A 71 -16.97 7.83 -6.33
C GLY A 71 -18.16 8.50 -7.01
N ASP A 72 -19.34 7.87 -6.97
CA ASP A 72 -20.57 8.41 -7.54
C ASP A 72 -21.83 7.93 -6.79
N ALA A 73 -22.93 8.68 -6.96
CA ALA A 73 -24.20 8.41 -6.27
C ALA A 73 -24.91 7.14 -6.77
N GLN A 74 -24.65 6.69 -8.00
CA GLN A 74 -25.27 5.46 -8.52
C GLN A 74 -24.64 4.24 -7.86
N GLY A 75 -23.31 4.22 -7.70
CA GLY A 75 -22.59 3.19 -6.93
C GLY A 75 -23.10 3.08 -5.49
N GLU A 76 -23.30 4.20 -4.80
CA GLU A 76 -23.90 4.19 -3.46
C GLU A 76 -25.31 3.57 -3.46
N GLN A 77 -26.12 3.93 -4.44
CA GLN A 77 -27.48 3.42 -4.57
C GLN A 77 -27.51 1.91 -4.80
N LEU A 78 -26.57 1.36 -5.58
CA LEU A 78 -26.45 -0.09 -5.79
C LEU A 78 -26.16 -0.85 -4.48
N PHE A 79 -25.22 -0.34 -3.67
CA PHE A 79 -24.90 -0.94 -2.37
C PHE A 79 -26.08 -0.86 -1.40
N ARG A 80 -26.81 0.27 -1.40
CA ARG A 80 -28.02 0.42 -0.56
C ARG A 80 -29.16 -0.47 -1.01
N GLN A 81 -29.30 -0.74 -2.30
CA GLN A 81 -30.30 -1.69 -2.82
C GLN A 81 -29.92 -3.13 -2.48
N ALA A 82 -28.64 -3.48 -2.55
CA ALA A 82 -28.15 -4.82 -2.20
C ALA A 82 -28.23 -5.14 -0.69
N LEU A 83 -28.36 -4.12 0.16
CA LEU A 83 -28.69 -4.29 1.58
C LEU A 83 -30.12 -4.76 1.81
N ALA A 84 -31.06 -4.33 0.96
CA ALA A 84 -32.45 -4.75 1.10
C ALA A 84 -32.56 -6.26 0.82
N PRO A 85 -33.28 -7.03 1.66
CA PRO A 85 -33.49 -8.43 1.38
C PRO A 85 -34.13 -8.58 -0.01
N PRO A 86 -33.78 -9.65 -0.77
CA PRO A 86 -34.42 -9.91 -2.04
C PRO A 86 -35.95 -9.89 -1.84
N GLN A 87 -36.66 -9.32 -2.80
CA GLN A 87 -38.13 -9.36 -2.81
C GLN A 87 -38.53 -10.83 -2.98
N ALA A 88 -38.62 -11.56 -1.87
CA ALA A 88 -39.21 -12.89 -1.85
C ALA A 88 -40.67 -12.73 -2.26
N GLU A 89 -41.01 -13.28 -3.42
CA GLU A 89 -42.37 -13.68 -3.74
C GLU A 89 -42.80 -14.68 -2.65
N ASP A 90 -43.78 -14.26 -1.85
CA ASP A 90 -44.65 -15.12 -1.03
C ASP A 90 -44.02 -16.17 -0.09
N ASP A 91 -43.19 -15.75 0.88
CA ASP A 91 -42.92 -16.56 2.08
C ASP A 91 -43.22 -15.79 3.39
N GLU A 92 -43.94 -16.47 4.29
CA GLU A 92 -44.76 -15.97 5.40
C GLU A 92 -44.00 -15.47 6.66
N GLU A 93 -42.69 -15.18 6.58
CA GLU A 93 -41.96 -14.63 7.74
C GLU A 93 -41.95 -13.09 7.70
N GLU A 94 -42.75 -12.48 8.59
CA GLU A 94 -42.75 -11.04 8.85
C GLU A 94 -41.44 -10.62 9.54
N ASP A 95 -40.43 -10.30 8.73
CA ASP A 95 -39.18 -9.68 9.19
C ASP A 95 -39.47 -8.39 10.00
N VAL A 96 -38.87 -8.27 11.19
CA VAL A 96 -38.98 -7.13 12.13
C VAL A 96 -38.71 -5.80 11.41
N SER A 97 -37.83 -5.81 10.41
CA SER A 97 -37.50 -4.67 9.57
C SER A 97 -38.70 -4.19 8.75
N ARG A 98 -39.52 -5.12 8.23
CA ARG A 98 -40.77 -4.83 7.48
C ARG A 98 -41.86 -4.27 8.40
N VAL A 99 -42.00 -4.82 9.61
CA VAL A 99 -42.95 -4.31 10.63
C VAL A 99 -42.59 -2.87 11.00
N ARG A 100 -41.30 -2.59 11.25
CA ARG A 100 -40.80 -1.25 11.55
C ARG A 100 -41.01 -0.28 10.39
N ALA A 101 -40.76 -0.71 9.15
CA ALA A 101 -40.99 0.11 7.96
C ALA A 101 -42.47 0.43 7.73
N ARG A 102 -43.39 -0.54 7.91
CA ARG A 102 -44.85 -0.33 7.83
C ARG A 102 -45.35 0.62 8.92
N ALA A 103 -44.90 0.44 10.16
CA ALA A 103 -45.27 1.30 11.28
C ALA A 103 -44.81 2.75 11.08
N LEU A 104 -43.57 2.96 10.62
CA LEU A 104 -43.05 4.31 10.32
C LEU A 104 -43.80 4.96 9.16
N LYS A 105 -44.12 4.21 8.10
CA LYS A 105 -44.91 4.69 6.97
C LYS A 105 -46.33 5.11 7.38
N ALA A 106 -46.97 4.38 8.29
CA ALA A 106 -48.26 4.74 8.87
C ALA A 106 -48.21 6.04 9.72
N LEU A 107 -47.04 6.36 10.29
CA LEU A 107 -46.76 7.59 11.03
C LEU A 107 -46.29 8.76 10.14
N GLY A 108 -46.29 8.60 8.81
CA GLY A 108 -45.78 9.62 7.87
C GLY A 108 -44.26 9.83 7.94
N GLN A 109 -43.53 8.94 8.62
CA GLN A 109 -42.07 9.00 8.76
C GLN A 109 -41.42 8.03 7.76
N ARG A 110 -40.35 8.48 7.10
CA ARG A 110 -39.50 7.55 6.33
C ARG A 110 -38.50 6.91 7.30
N PRO A 111 -38.34 5.58 7.29
CA PRO A 111 -37.26 4.95 8.05
C PRO A 111 -35.92 5.56 7.64
N ALA A 112 -35.08 5.86 8.64
CA ALA A 112 -33.70 6.24 8.36
C ALA A 112 -33.06 5.12 7.54
N PRO A 113 -32.27 5.45 6.50
CA PRO A 113 -31.60 4.44 5.70
C PRO A 113 -30.72 3.59 6.60
N GLU A 114 -30.76 2.28 6.40
CA GLU A 114 -29.94 1.35 7.15
C GLU A 114 -28.46 1.71 6.98
N PRO A 115 -27.67 1.73 8.07
CA PRO A 115 -26.25 2.03 7.97
C PRO A 115 -25.55 0.97 7.11
N LEU A 116 -24.61 1.42 6.28
CA LEU A 116 -23.75 0.49 5.54
C LEU A 116 -22.86 -0.28 6.52
N PRO A 117 -22.55 -1.55 6.22
CA PRO A 117 -21.69 -2.36 7.07
C PRO A 117 -20.28 -1.76 7.13
N GLN A 118 -19.61 -1.99 8.25
CA GLN A 118 -18.25 -1.52 8.49
C GLN A 118 -17.25 -2.67 8.66
N SER A 119 -17.71 -3.89 8.96
CA SER A 119 -16.80 -5.03 9.09
C SER A 119 -16.32 -5.48 7.69
N PRO A 120 -15.05 -5.85 7.52
CA PRO A 120 -14.54 -6.28 6.21
C PRO A 120 -15.35 -7.42 5.61
N ARG A 121 -15.70 -8.41 6.44
CA ARG A 121 -16.50 -9.56 6.00
C ARG A 121 -17.84 -9.14 5.39
N GLU A 122 -18.61 -8.32 6.09
CA GLU A 122 -19.93 -7.89 5.61
C GLU A 122 -19.84 -6.97 4.39
N VAL A 123 -18.82 -6.11 4.35
CA VAL A 123 -18.56 -5.23 3.20
C VAL A 123 -18.20 -6.04 1.96
N LEU A 124 -17.32 -7.04 2.09
CA LEU A 124 -16.96 -7.93 0.99
C LEU A 124 -18.17 -8.74 0.50
N GLN A 125 -19.01 -9.23 1.41
CA GLN A 125 -20.27 -9.90 1.06
C GLN A 125 -21.26 -8.96 0.36
N LEU A 126 -21.32 -7.70 0.76
CA LEU A 126 -22.17 -6.70 0.10
C LEU A 126 -21.65 -6.36 -1.30
N ALA A 127 -20.34 -6.15 -1.45
CA ALA A 127 -19.71 -5.94 -2.74
C ALA A 127 -19.91 -7.15 -3.67
N GLU A 128 -19.81 -8.38 -3.15
CA GLU A 128 -20.10 -9.60 -3.93
C GLU A 128 -21.53 -9.60 -4.47
N ARG A 129 -22.52 -9.27 -3.62
CA ARG A 129 -23.92 -9.20 -4.03
C ARG A 129 -24.14 -8.17 -5.13
N VAL A 130 -23.50 -7.00 -5.02
CA VAL A 130 -23.57 -5.95 -6.05
C VAL A 130 -22.96 -6.43 -7.36
N MET A 131 -21.75 -6.98 -7.32
CA MET A 131 -21.07 -7.45 -8.54
C MET A 131 -21.83 -8.60 -9.21
N THR A 132 -22.27 -9.60 -8.44
CA THR A 132 -23.02 -10.75 -8.98
C THR A 132 -24.38 -10.37 -9.53
N ALA A 133 -25.08 -9.40 -8.92
CA ALA A 133 -26.34 -8.88 -9.46
C ALA A 133 -26.14 -8.20 -10.83
N CYS A 134 -25.06 -7.44 -11.01
CA CYS A 134 -24.68 -6.85 -12.30
C CYS A 134 -24.40 -7.92 -13.38
N CYS A 135 -23.81 -9.06 -13.00
CA CYS A 135 -23.58 -10.19 -13.92
C CYS A 135 -24.89 -10.90 -14.32
N GLN A 136 -25.83 -11.08 -13.39
CA GLN A 136 -27.08 -11.83 -13.64
C GLN A 136 -28.13 -11.02 -14.40
N PHE A 137 -28.19 -9.71 -14.17
CA PHE A 137 -29.11 -8.80 -14.85
C PHE A 137 -28.32 -7.73 -15.61
N PRO A 138 -27.68 -8.08 -16.72
CA PRO A 138 -26.87 -7.14 -17.50
C PRO A 138 -27.78 -6.02 -18.06
N GLY A 139 -27.78 -4.88 -17.38
CA GLY A 139 -28.39 -3.63 -17.79
C GLY A 139 -27.32 -2.60 -18.20
N PRO A 140 -27.70 -1.32 -18.42
CA PRO A 140 -26.75 -0.26 -18.74
C PRO A 140 -25.87 0.18 -17.56
N THR A 141 -25.88 -0.57 -16.45
CA THR A 141 -25.11 -0.26 -15.24
C THR A 141 -23.64 -0.55 -15.47
N LYS A 142 -22.78 0.42 -15.14
CA LYS A 142 -21.33 0.26 -15.25
C LYS A 142 -20.85 -0.85 -14.31
N PRO A 143 -19.77 -1.58 -14.66
CA PRO A 143 -19.11 -2.49 -13.73
C PRO A 143 -18.60 -1.77 -12.49
N LEU A 144 -18.20 -2.54 -11.49
CA LEU A 144 -17.67 -2.04 -10.21
C LEU A 144 -16.15 -2.01 -10.24
N ALA A 145 -15.56 -0.93 -9.75
CA ALA A 145 -14.16 -0.84 -9.34
C ALA A 145 -14.09 -0.74 -7.82
N PHE A 146 -13.78 -1.86 -7.16
CA PHE A 146 -13.77 -1.96 -5.71
C PHE A 146 -12.35 -1.91 -5.17
N ILE A 147 -11.99 -0.80 -4.52
CA ILE A 147 -10.62 -0.49 -4.09
C ILE A 147 -10.52 -0.65 -2.58
N LEU A 148 -9.77 -1.64 -2.16
CA LEU A 148 -9.48 -1.99 -0.76
C LEU A 148 -8.15 -1.34 -0.36
N GLU A 149 -8.23 -0.29 0.46
CA GLU A 149 -7.03 0.41 0.93
C GLU A 149 -6.46 -0.24 2.19
N TYR A 150 -5.13 -0.13 2.34
CA TYR A 150 -4.39 -0.74 3.44
C TYR A 150 -4.76 -2.22 3.57
N ALA A 151 -4.66 -2.97 2.47
CA ALA A 151 -5.17 -4.33 2.38
C ALA A 151 -4.58 -5.28 3.45
N GLU A 152 -3.37 -5.00 3.93
CA GLU A 152 -2.73 -5.66 5.08
C GLU A 152 -3.57 -5.59 6.38
N THR A 153 -4.46 -4.61 6.53
CA THR A 153 -5.38 -4.50 7.68
C THR A 153 -6.61 -5.41 7.57
N ILE A 154 -6.88 -5.95 6.37
CA ILE A 154 -8.04 -6.82 6.08
C ILE A 154 -7.58 -8.27 5.94
N VAL A 155 -6.43 -8.48 5.29
CA VAL A 155 -5.84 -9.80 5.02
C VAL A 155 -4.33 -9.77 5.33
N PRO A 156 -3.96 -9.66 6.62
CA PRO A 156 -2.57 -9.54 7.05
C PRO A 156 -1.75 -10.78 6.72
N ALA A 157 -0.42 -10.62 6.77
CA ALA A 157 0.59 -11.68 6.70
C ALA A 157 0.58 -12.61 7.94
N LEU A 158 -0.55 -13.27 8.18
CA LEU A 158 -0.74 -14.27 9.22
C LEU A 158 -0.78 -15.68 8.62
N GLU A 159 -0.29 -16.65 9.39
CA GLU A 159 -0.50 -18.07 9.08
C GLU A 159 -1.97 -18.45 9.25
N LEU A 160 -2.45 -19.40 8.44
CA LEU A 160 -3.84 -19.88 8.48
C LEU A 160 -4.29 -20.35 9.87
N GLY A 161 -3.38 -20.82 10.73
CA GLY A 161 -3.70 -21.22 12.10
C GLY A 161 -3.98 -20.05 13.04
N SER A 162 -3.42 -18.87 12.75
CA SER A 162 -3.53 -17.66 13.56
C SER A 162 -4.65 -16.71 13.10
N MET A 163 -5.20 -16.94 11.91
CA MET A 163 -6.30 -16.14 11.36
C MET A 163 -7.63 -16.45 12.03
N THR A 164 -8.38 -15.41 12.37
CA THR A 164 -9.77 -15.54 12.82
C THR A 164 -10.68 -15.99 11.67
N GLU A 165 -11.91 -16.42 11.97
CA GLU A 165 -12.86 -16.79 10.92
C GLU A 165 -13.17 -15.62 9.96
N PRO A 166 -13.40 -14.36 10.43
CA PRO A 166 -13.60 -13.21 9.55
C PRO A 166 -12.40 -12.91 8.64
N ASP A 167 -11.17 -13.02 9.14
CA ASP A 167 -9.95 -12.81 8.34
C ASP A 167 -9.86 -13.87 7.23
N ARG A 168 -10.12 -15.14 7.60
CA ARG A 168 -10.10 -16.27 6.66
C ARG A 168 -11.20 -16.14 5.62
N ALA A 169 -12.39 -15.71 6.00
CA ALA A 169 -13.50 -15.45 5.09
C ALA A 169 -13.14 -14.34 4.09
N SER A 170 -12.51 -13.27 4.55
CA SER A 170 -12.04 -12.18 3.69
C SER A 170 -10.99 -12.65 2.68
N LEU A 171 -9.98 -13.40 3.14
CA LEU A 171 -8.96 -14.00 2.27
C LEU A 171 -9.56 -14.94 1.22
N VAL A 172 -10.44 -15.86 1.63
CA VAL A 172 -11.08 -16.81 0.71
C VAL A 172 -11.94 -16.08 -0.32
N THR A 173 -12.65 -15.02 0.07
CA THR A 173 -13.46 -14.20 -0.84
C THR A 173 -12.58 -13.58 -1.93
N LEU A 174 -11.48 -12.94 -1.55
CA LEU A 174 -10.54 -12.32 -2.50
C LEU A 174 -9.92 -13.34 -3.46
N LEU A 175 -9.44 -14.48 -2.93
CA LEU A 175 -8.88 -15.56 -3.74
C LEU A 175 -9.90 -16.13 -4.74
N ARG A 176 -11.18 -16.21 -4.35
CA ARG A 176 -12.26 -16.64 -5.25
C ARG A 176 -12.53 -15.61 -6.35
N TRP A 177 -12.58 -14.32 -5.99
CA TRP A 177 -12.83 -13.25 -6.96
C TRP A 177 -11.76 -13.17 -8.05
N ALA A 178 -10.48 -13.37 -7.69
CA ALA A 178 -9.36 -13.31 -8.63
C ALA A 178 -9.58 -14.13 -9.92
N ARG A 179 -10.26 -15.29 -9.82
CA ARG A 179 -10.51 -16.20 -10.96
C ARG A 179 -11.99 -16.33 -11.32
N HIS A 180 -12.84 -15.46 -10.79
CA HIS A 180 -14.28 -15.55 -11.04
C HIS A 180 -14.61 -15.04 -12.45
N ARG A 181 -14.90 -15.97 -13.38
CA ARG A 181 -15.13 -15.64 -14.79
C ARG A 181 -16.20 -14.58 -15.00
N ASP A 182 -17.35 -14.70 -14.34
CA ASP A 182 -18.43 -13.73 -14.53
C ASP A 182 -18.04 -12.32 -14.08
N LEU A 183 -17.12 -12.17 -13.11
CA LEU A 183 -16.64 -10.87 -12.67
C LEU A 183 -15.70 -10.26 -13.71
N ILE A 184 -14.78 -11.08 -14.22
CA ILE A 184 -13.82 -10.71 -15.27
C ILE A 184 -14.57 -10.31 -16.55
N ASP A 185 -15.48 -11.15 -17.02
CA ASP A 185 -16.21 -10.96 -18.27
C ASP A 185 -17.17 -9.74 -18.20
N ALA A 186 -17.70 -9.44 -17.01
CA ALA A 186 -18.49 -8.24 -16.76
C ALA A 186 -17.63 -6.96 -16.56
N GLY A 187 -16.30 -7.08 -16.50
CA GLY A 187 -15.37 -5.96 -16.35
C GLY A 187 -15.25 -5.41 -14.93
N HIS A 188 -15.70 -6.16 -13.91
CA HIS A 188 -15.49 -5.83 -12.51
C HIS A 188 -14.00 -5.92 -12.17
N VAL A 189 -13.52 -4.96 -11.37
CA VAL A 189 -12.15 -4.93 -10.88
C VAL A 189 -12.12 -4.75 -9.37
N VAL A 190 -11.28 -5.53 -8.70
CA VAL A 190 -10.97 -5.42 -7.29
C VAL A 190 -9.50 -5.07 -7.18
N VAL A 191 -9.20 -3.95 -6.54
CA VAL A 191 -7.83 -3.45 -6.36
C VAL A 191 -7.49 -3.44 -4.89
N LEU A 192 -6.44 -4.15 -4.50
CA LEU A 192 -5.83 -4.07 -3.18
C LEU A 192 -4.68 -3.07 -3.25
N THR A 193 -4.64 -2.07 -2.36
CA THR A 193 -3.46 -1.22 -2.22
C THR A 193 -2.75 -1.54 -0.91
N THR A 194 -1.44 -1.77 -0.99
CA THR A 194 -0.60 -1.98 0.19
C THR A 194 0.74 -1.25 0.05
N GLY A 195 1.33 -0.78 1.15
CA GLY A 195 2.65 -0.16 1.10
C GLY A 195 3.77 -1.19 0.83
N ASN A 196 3.57 -2.43 1.26
CA ASN A 196 4.58 -3.48 1.23
C ASN A 196 3.92 -4.86 1.12
N LEU A 197 4.32 -5.64 0.11
CA LEU A 197 3.77 -6.98 -0.11
C LEU A 197 4.00 -7.93 1.06
N ALA A 198 5.06 -7.73 1.85
CA ALA A 198 5.37 -8.60 2.98
C ALA A 198 4.35 -8.52 4.12
N ASP A 199 3.55 -7.45 4.17
CA ASP A 199 2.50 -7.25 5.18
C ASP A 199 1.17 -7.92 4.78
N LEU A 200 1.06 -8.36 3.53
CA LEU A 200 -0.12 -9.01 2.98
C LEU A 200 -0.04 -10.55 3.10
N ASN A 201 -1.18 -11.22 3.19
CA ASN A 201 -1.21 -12.67 3.24
C ASN A 201 -0.48 -13.33 2.04
N PRO A 202 0.52 -14.21 2.25
CA PRO A 202 1.30 -14.80 1.17
C PRO A 202 0.48 -15.59 0.14
N MET A 203 -0.71 -16.09 0.51
CA MET A 203 -1.58 -16.79 -0.44
C MET A 203 -2.02 -15.91 -1.59
N LEU A 204 -2.22 -14.60 -1.37
CA LEU A 204 -2.58 -13.65 -2.43
C LEU A 204 -1.44 -13.44 -3.44
N LEU A 205 -0.19 -13.71 -3.05
CA LEU A 205 0.98 -13.48 -3.89
C LEU A 205 1.32 -14.66 -4.79
N LEU A 206 0.63 -15.80 -4.63
CA LEU A 206 0.92 -17.03 -5.36
C LEU A 206 0.11 -17.04 -6.65
N SER A 207 0.82 -17.05 -7.78
CA SER A 207 0.24 -16.99 -9.14
C SER A 207 -0.89 -17.99 -9.40
N ARG A 208 -0.89 -19.15 -8.74
CA ARG A 208 -1.96 -20.17 -8.84
C ARG A 208 -3.36 -19.65 -8.45
N TYR A 209 -3.43 -18.62 -7.60
CA TYR A 209 -4.69 -18.01 -7.19
C TYR A 209 -5.11 -16.85 -8.10
N GLY A 210 -4.26 -16.43 -9.03
CA GLY A 210 -4.63 -15.54 -10.13
C GLY A 210 -4.72 -14.05 -9.80
N ALA A 211 -4.28 -13.59 -8.63
CA ALA A 211 -4.14 -12.16 -8.40
C ALA A 211 -2.95 -11.61 -9.21
N GLN A 212 -3.12 -10.47 -9.86
CA GLN A 212 -2.04 -9.78 -10.56
C GLN A 212 -1.38 -8.76 -9.64
N ILE A 213 -0.05 -8.71 -9.64
CA ILE A 213 0.74 -7.84 -8.77
C ILE A 213 1.38 -6.77 -9.63
N ILE A 214 1.13 -5.51 -9.31
CA ILE A 214 1.62 -4.34 -10.04
C ILE A 214 2.44 -3.48 -9.09
N ASP A 215 3.70 -3.23 -9.46
CA ASP A 215 4.59 -2.34 -8.72
C ASP A 215 4.27 -0.88 -9.07
N VAL A 216 3.99 -0.07 -8.05
CA VAL A 216 3.92 1.39 -8.19
C VAL A 216 5.28 1.94 -7.79
N PRO A 217 6.13 2.32 -8.78
CA PRO A 217 7.55 2.54 -8.54
C PRO A 217 7.81 3.78 -7.69
N ALA A 218 8.95 3.78 -7.00
CA ALA A 218 9.46 4.97 -6.36
C ALA A 218 9.77 6.07 -7.40
N PRO A 219 9.48 7.36 -7.10
CA PRO A 219 9.76 8.43 -8.04
C PRO A 219 11.25 8.50 -8.35
N GLU A 220 11.62 8.67 -9.61
CA GLU A 220 13.00 8.83 -10.02
C GLU A 220 13.51 10.25 -9.76
N LEU A 221 14.78 10.51 -10.09
CA LEU A 221 15.34 11.86 -9.99
C LEU A 221 14.58 12.85 -10.86
N GLU A 222 14.25 12.46 -12.09
CA GLU A 222 13.55 13.32 -13.05
C GLU A 222 12.12 13.66 -12.57
N ASP A 223 11.40 12.67 -12.01
CA ASP A 223 10.07 12.89 -11.42
C ASP A 223 10.12 13.88 -10.27
N ARG A 224 11.10 13.73 -9.36
CA ARG A 224 11.28 14.64 -8.23
C ARG A 224 11.60 16.06 -8.70
N VAL A 225 12.47 16.22 -9.70
CA VAL A 225 12.78 17.54 -10.27
C VAL A 225 11.53 18.18 -10.85
N ALA A 226 10.82 17.47 -11.73
CA ALA A 226 9.60 17.95 -12.36
C ALA A 226 8.53 18.32 -11.32
N PHE A 227 8.40 17.53 -10.25
CA PHE A 227 7.45 17.79 -9.16
C PHE A 227 7.82 19.05 -8.37
N ILE A 228 9.10 19.23 -8.03
CA ILE A 228 9.57 20.43 -7.32
C ILE A 228 9.34 21.67 -8.20
N GLU A 229 9.72 21.63 -9.47
CA GLU A 229 9.50 22.73 -10.41
C GLU A 229 8.02 23.06 -10.58
N HIS A 230 7.17 22.05 -10.70
CA HIS A 230 5.71 22.19 -10.75
C HIS A 230 5.17 22.94 -9.52
N LEU A 231 5.67 22.64 -8.33
CA LEU A 231 5.27 23.34 -7.10
C LEU A 231 5.84 24.76 -7.03
N LEU A 232 7.11 24.95 -7.38
CA LEU A 232 7.77 26.27 -7.41
C LEU A 232 7.07 27.23 -8.38
N ALA A 233 6.54 26.74 -9.50
CA ALA A 233 5.74 27.54 -10.43
C ALA A 233 4.42 28.05 -9.84
N ARG A 234 3.85 27.34 -8.86
CA ARG A 234 2.54 27.64 -8.24
C ARG A 234 2.63 28.36 -6.90
N GLY A 235 3.83 28.64 -6.38
CA GLY A 235 3.98 29.27 -5.08
C GLY A 235 5.36 29.83 -4.81
N LYS A 236 5.45 30.72 -3.82
CA LYS A 236 6.73 31.26 -3.35
C LYS A 236 7.27 30.40 -2.21
N TYR A 237 8.54 30.03 -2.35
CA TYR A 237 9.26 29.20 -1.39
C TYR A 237 10.67 29.77 -1.20
N ASN A 238 11.21 29.70 0.01
CA ASN A 238 12.55 30.15 0.33
C ASN A 238 13.53 28.96 0.26
N LEU A 239 14.23 28.82 -0.86
CA LEU A 239 15.21 27.75 -1.08
C LEU A 239 16.62 28.35 -1.11
N ALA A 240 17.53 27.76 -0.34
CA ALA A 240 18.97 28.02 -0.42
C ALA A 240 19.69 27.03 -1.36
N LEU A 241 18.94 26.32 -2.20
CA LEU A 241 19.41 25.28 -3.12
C LEU A 241 18.51 25.24 -4.37
N THR A 242 19.03 24.68 -5.46
CA THR A 242 18.29 24.48 -6.71
C THR A 242 17.29 23.31 -6.60
N ALA A 243 16.30 23.25 -7.51
CA ALA A 243 15.36 22.14 -7.58
C ALA A 243 16.07 20.78 -7.76
N LYS A 244 17.11 20.75 -8.61
CA LYS A 244 17.93 19.55 -8.85
C LYS A 244 18.74 19.11 -7.63
N GLU A 245 19.30 20.05 -6.86
CA GLU A 245 20.00 19.72 -5.61
C GLU A 245 19.04 19.16 -4.56
N LEU A 246 17.85 19.75 -4.43
CA LEU A 246 16.81 19.25 -3.53
C LEU A 246 16.37 17.84 -3.93
N ALA A 247 16.11 17.60 -5.22
CA ALA A 247 15.71 16.30 -5.75
C ALA A 247 16.78 15.22 -5.51
N ASN A 248 18.06 15.57 -5.66
CA ASN A 248 19.18 14.65 -5.38
C ASN A 248 19.28 14.33 -3.88
N LEU A 249 19.21 15.34 -3.01
CA LEU A 249 19.22 15.10 -1.57
C LEU A 249 18.05 14.23 -1.12
N ALA A 250 16.87 14.46 -1.69
CA ALA A 250 15.64 13.73 -1.40
C ALA A 250 15.55 12.35 -2.10
N ALA A 251 16.63 11.82 -2.68
CA ALA A 251 16.64 10.48 -3.25
C ALA A 251 16.16 9.43 -2.23
N GLY A 252 15.21 8.57 -2.65
CA GLY A 252 14.57 7.57 -1.79
C GLY A 252 13.40 8.10 -0.95
N LEU A 253 13.00 9.37 -1.11
CA LEU A 253 11.78 9.91 -0.50
C LEU A 253 10.65 10.02 -1.54
N SER A 254 9.42 9.82 -1.09
CA SER A 254 8.20 10.03 -1.88
C SER A 254 8.00 11.51 -2.26
N LEU A 255 7.28 11.77 -3.34
CA LEU A 255 6.89 13.12 -3.77
C LEU A 255 6.08 13.83 -2.67
N ARG A 256 5.24 13.08 -1.93
CA ARG A 256 4.50 13.60 -0.78
C ARG A 256 5.42 14.20 0.27
N VAL A 257 6.50 13.50 0.63
CA VAL A 257 7.52 13.98 1.56
C VAL A 257 8.28 15.16 0.97
N VAL A 258 8.67 15.10 -0.30
CA VAL A 258 9.33 16.23 -0.99
C VAL A 258 8.46 17.49 -0.93
N GLY A 259 7.16 17.35 -1.18
CA GLY A 259 6.18 18.44 -1.08
C GLY A 259 6.04 18.99 0.35
N GLN A 260 6.12 18.13 1.37
CA GLN A 260 6.16 18.58 2.77
C GLN A 260 7.44 19.38 3.08
N LEU A 261 8.61 18.92 2.64
CA LEU A 261 9.87 19.64 2.79
C LEU A 261 9.82 21.01 2.11
N LEU A 262 9.29 21.07 0.89
CA LEU A 262 9.14 22.33 0.16
C LEU A 262 8.18 23.28 0.90
N ARG A 263 7.06 22.80 1.42
CA ARG A 263 6.13 23.61 2.24
C ARG A 263 6.78 24.17 3.50
N GLN A 264 7.72 23.48 4.13
CA GLN A 264 8.50 24.04 5.25
C GLN A 264 9.38 25.22 4.81
N GLY A 265 9.86 25.19 3.56
CA GLY A 265 10.54 26.30 2.87
C GLY A 265 9.72 27.59 2.80
N ARG A 266 8.41 27.57 3.09
CA ARG A 266 7.61 28.80 3.21
C ARG A 266 7.86 29.55 4.52
N ARG A 267 8.29 28.86 5.58
CA ARG A 267 8.47 29.43 6.93
C ARG A 267 9.94 29.74 7.25
N GLN A 268 10.87 28.95 6.73
CA GLN A 268 12.30 29.10 6.94
C GLN A 268 13.07 28.71 5.66
N PRO A 269 14.31 29.20 5.45
CA PRO A 269 15.11 28.78 4.31
C PRO A 269 15.31 27.25 4.31
N LEU A 270 14.97 26.59 3.20
CA LEU A 270 15.29 25.20 3.01
C LEU A 270 16.78 25.10 2.67
N THR A 271 17.61 24.58 3.58
CA THR A 271 19.05 24.39 3.39
C THR A 271 19.40 22.92 3.18
N MET A 272 20.57 22.64 2.59
CA MET A 272 21.08 21.28 2.40
C MET A 272 21.12 20.48 3.71
N ASP A 273 21.56 21.10 4.81
CA ASP A 273 21.64 20.46 6.13
C ASP A 273 20.28 20.12 6.72
N LEU A 274 19.30 21.02 6.55
CA LEU A 274 17.92 20.77 6.98
C LEU A 274 17.33 19.57 6.25
N VAL A 275 17.51 19.49 4.93
CA VAL A 275 17.02 18.38 4.10
C VAL A 275 17.71 17.08 4.49
N ARG A 276 19.04 17.07 4.65
CA ARG A 276 19.79 15.88 5.10
C ARG A 276 19.33 15.39 6.47
N ARG A 277 19.16 16.30 7.43
CA ARG A 277 18.66 15.98 8.77
C ARG A 277 17.26 15.37 8.72
N LYS A 278 16.34 15.98 7.96
CA LYS A 278 14.97 15.49 7.81
C LYS A 278 14.90 14.15 7.10
N LYS A 279 15.68 13.94 6.04
CA LYS A 279 15.81 12.64 5.40
C LYS A 279 16.26 11.57 6.40
N LYS A 280 17.31 11.86 7.18
CA LYS A 280 17.81 10.92 8.21
C LYS A 280 16.76 10.59 9.27
N GLU A 281 15.97 11.58 9.68
CA GLU A 281 14.85 11.41 10.61
C GLU A 281 13.76 10.51 10.04
N LEU A 282 13.31 10.78 8.81
CA LEU A 282 12.25 10.00 8.14
C LEU A 282 12.69 8.56 7.85
N LEU A 283 13.90 8.36 7.33
CA LEU A 283 14.42 7.01 7.10
C LEU A 283 14.51 6.21 8.40
N ARG A 284 14.89 6.86 9.51
CA ARG A 284 14.90 6.20 10.82
C ARG A 284 13.50 5.79 11.27
N GLN A 285 12.47 6.58 10.99
CA GLN A 285 11.07 6.28 11.34
C GLN A 285 10.54 5.07 10.56
N GLU A 286 10.83 5.00 9.26
CA GLU A 286 10.43 3.87 8.40
C GLU A 286 11.14 2.57 8.79
N LEU A 287 12.34 2.63 9.38
CA LEU A 287 13.10 1.46 9.82
C LEU A 287 12.71 0.97 11.23
N VAL A 288 11.83 1.69 11.95
CA VAL A 288 11.38 1.28 13.29
C VAL A 288 10.56 0.00 13.17
N GLY A 289 11.08 -1.11 13.72
CA GLY A 289 10.41 -2.41 13.73
C GLY A 289 10.76 -3.33 12.55
N LEU A 290 11.40 -2.82 11.49
CA LEU A 290 11.94 -3.64 10.39
C LEU A 290 13.38 -4.10 10.63
N ILE A 291 14.11 -3.33 11.44
CA ILE A 291 15.47 -3.62 11.86
C ILE A 291 15.46 -3.68 13.39
N GLU A 292 15.72 -4.85 13.95
CA GLU A 292 16.05 -4.94 15.37
C GLU A 292 17.45 -4.34 15.54
N VAL A 293 17.52 -3.06 15.93
CA VAL A 293 18.79 -2.48 16.32
C VAL A 293 19.21 -3.11 17.63
N ILE A 294 20.06 -4.12 17.55
CA ILE A 294 20.65 -4.74 18.73
C ILE A 294 21.83 -3.85 19.13
N GLU A 295 21.76 -3.28 20.34
CA GLU A 295 22.95 -2.67 20.94
C GLU A 295 23.98 -3.78 21.24
N PRO A 296 25.15 -3.78 20.56
CA PRO A 296 26.11 -4.87 20.68
C PRO A 296 26.63 -4.98 22.12
N ARG A 297 26.40 -6.13 22.77
CA ARG A 297 26.69 -6.28 24.21
C ARG A 297 28.12 -6.72 24.50
N TYR A 298 28.78 -7.33 23.51
CA TYR A 298 30.07 -8.02 23.63
C TYR A 298 30.97 -7.61 22.46
N GLY A 299 32.28 -7.46 22.67
CA GLY A 299 33.29 -7.12 21.65
C GLY A 299 34.07 -8.35 21.19
N LEU A 300 35.02 -8.20 20.25
CA LEU A 300 35.77 -9.35 19.73
C LEU A 300 36.57 -10.08 20.82
N ALA A 301 36.98 -9.36 21.86
CA ALA A 301 37.69 -9.92 23.02
C ALA A 301 36.81 -10.87 23.86
N ASP A 302 35.49 -10.69 23.83
CA ASP A 302 34.53 -11.49 24.61
C ASP A 302 34.18 -12.83 23.94
N ILE A 303 34.55 -13.00 22.66
CA ILE A 303 34.36 -14.25 21.93
C ILE A 303 35.43 -15.25 22.35
N GLY A 304 35.08 -16.50 22.63
CA GLY A 304 36.06 -17.56 22.92
C GLY A 304 36.73 -18.11 21.65
N GLY A 305 38.06 -18.27 21.66
CA GLY A 305 38.83 -18.86 20.54
C GLY A 305 38.81 -18.01 19.25
N LEU A 306 38.92 -18.64 18.08
CA LEU A 306 38.88 -17.97 16.76
C LEU A 306 39.95 -16.89 16.55
N ASP A 307 41.12 -17.02 17.19
CA ASP A 307 42.17 -16.00 17.18
C ASP A 307 42.56 -15.52 15.77
N PRO A 308 42.72 -16.40 14.75
CA PRO A 308 43.00 -15.94 13.39
C PRO A 308 41.91 -15.05 12.78
N ILE A 309 40.64 -15.29 13.12
CA ILE A 309 39.51 -14.51 12.62
C ILE A 309 39.41 -13.19 13.37
N LYS A 310 39.63 -13.21 14.69
CA LYS A 310 39.66 -11.99 15.50
C LYS A 310 40.79 -11.06 15.06
N ASP A 311 41.97 -11.60 14.74
CA ASP A 311 43.10 -10.81 14.24
C ASP A 311 42.78 -10.15 12.90
N TYR A 312 42.11 -10.89 12.00
CA TYR A 312 41.62 -10.34 10.74
C TYR A 312 40.59 -9.23 10.95
N PHE A 313 39.61 -9.44 11.84
CA PHE A 313 38.60 -8.44 12.17
C PHE A 313 39.17 -7.22 12.89
N ALA A 314 40.18 -7.39 13.75
CA ALA A 314 40.89 -6.28 14.39
C ALA A 314 41.62 -5.40 13.37
N GLN A 315 42.12 -5.96 12.27
CA GLN A 315 42.69 -5.16 11.17
C GLN A 315 41.63 -4.35 10.45
N ILE A 316 40.46 -4.93 10.20
CA ILE A 316 39.32 -4.23 9.59
C ILE A 316 38.84 -3.08 10.49
N VAL A 317 38.69 -3.33 11.79
CA VAL A 317 38.32 -2.30 12.77
C VAL A 317 39.31 -1.13 12.73
N LYS A 318 40.62 -1.43 12.72
CA LYS A 318 41.66 -0.39 12.60
C LYS A 318 41.56 0.39 11.30
N ALA A 319 41.35 -0.28 10.17
CA ALA A 319 41.20 0.37 8.87
C ALA A 319 39.98 1.31 8.85
N ILE A 320 38.85 0.87 9.41
CA ILE A 320 37.63 1.68 9.54
C ILE A 320 37.90 2.91 10.42
N GLN A 321 38.53 2.73 11.59
CA GLN A 321 38.85 3.82 12.50
C GLN A 321 39.88 4.82 11.93
N ALA A 322 40.78 4.35 11.06
CA ALA A 322 41.76 5.18 10.37
C ALA A 322 41.20 5.88 9.11
N GLY A 323 39.97 5.57 8.68
CA GLY A 323 39.38 6.10 7.44
C GLY A 323 40.02 5.54 6.17
N GLU A 324 40.63 4.36 6.23
CA GLU A 324 41.32 3.73 5.11
C GLU A 324 40.36 2.84 4.30
N ASP A 325 39.35 3.45 3.66
CA ASP A 325 38.26 2.75 2.97
C ASP A 325 38.72 1.68 1.97
N LYS A 326 39.91 1.83 1.38
CA LYS A 326 40.49 0.85 0.43
C LYS A 326 40.87 -0.48 1.06
N LEU A 327 41.11 -0.50 2.38
CA LEU A 327 41.47 -1.72 3.12
C LEU A 327 40.26 -2.40 3.74
N VAL A 328 39.08 -1.79 3.69
CA VAL A 328 37.84 -2.35 4.21
C VAL A 328 37.19 -3.23 3.14
N PRO A 329 36.95 -4.54 3.40
CA PRO A 329 36.29 -5.41 2.44
C PRO A 329 34.84 -4.97 2.23
N ARG A 330 34.35 -5.06 0.98
CA ARG A 330 32.95 -4.74 0.65
C ARG A 330 31.94 -5.74 1.19
N GLY A 331 32.38 -6.93 1.56
CA GLY A 331 31.54 -7.99 2.09
C GLY A 331 32.38 -9.10 2.71
N ILE A 332 31.84 -9.74 3.74
CA ILE A 332 32.46 -10.84 4.46
C ILE A 332 31.42 -11.96 4.56
N THR A 333 31.77 -13.15 4.06
CA THR A 333 30.91 -14.33 4.15
C THR A 333 31.42 -15.25 5.26
N MET A 334 30.60 -15.47 6.30
CA MET A 334 30.91 -16.40 7.39
C MET A 334 30.17 -17.72 7.17
N MET A 335 30.93 -18.81 6.96
CA MET A 335 30.37 -20.15 6.79
C MET A 335 30.70 -21.05 7.99
N GLY A 336 29.75 -21.91 8.36
CA GLY A 336 29.94 -22.93 9.38
C GLY A 336 28.61 -23.52 9.88
N PRO A 337 28.64 -24.61 10.68
CA PRO A 337 27.45 -25.25 11.24
C PRO A 337 26.57 -24.28 12.06
N PRO A 338 25.27 -24.55 12.25
CA PRO A 338 24.44 -23.76 13.16
C PRO A 338 25.01 -23.82 14.60
N GLY A 339 24.91 -22.72 15.35
CA GLY A 339 25.36 -22.66 16.76
C GLY A 339 26.85 -22.35 17.00
N VAL A 340 27.67 -22.14 15.96
CA VAL A 340 29.12 -21.86 16.13
C VAL A 340 29.48 -20.37 16.34
N GLY A 341 28.51 -19.53 16.74
CA GLY A 341 28.77 -18.13 17.11
C GLY A 341 28.97 -17.15 15.94
N LYS A 342 28.59 -17.49 14.70
CA LYS A 342 28.68 -16.58 13.53
C LYS A 342 27.98 -15.23 13.78
N THR A 343 26.76 -15.27 14.31
CA THR A 343 25.98 -14.06 14.62
C THR A 343 26.63 -13.26 15.76
N ALA A 344 27.08 -13.94 16.82
CA ALA A 344 27.77 -13.30 17.94
C ALA A 344 29.10 -12.62 17.52
N LEU A 345 29.82 -13.24 16.57
CA LEU A 345 31.05 -12.66 16.02
C LEU A 345 30.76 -11.43 15.15
N ALA A 346 29.64 -11.44 14.40
CA ALA A 346 29.19 -10.28 13.63
C ALA A 346 28.76 -9.11 14.54
N GLU A 347 28.03 -9.41 15.62
CA GLU A 347 27.65 -8.44 16.65
C GLU A 347 28.90 -7.84 17.33
N ALA A 348 29.86 -8.69 17.70
CA ALA A 348 31.12 -8.26 18.30
C ALA A 348 31.95 -7.35 17.41
N LEU A 349 32.00 -7.65 16.10
CA LEU A 349 32.64 -6.78 15.12
C LEU A 349 31.94 -5.42 15.03
N ALA A 350 30.60 -5.39 15.01
CA ALA A 350 29.85 -4.15 14.99
C ALA A 350 30.16 -3.26 16.22
N ARG A 351 30.28 -3.88 17.40
CA ARG A 351 30.67 -3.18 18.64
C ARG A 351 32.02 -2.49 18.50
N ASP A 352 33.04 -3.23 18.07
CA ASP A 352 34.42 -2.73 18.02
C ASP A 352 34.60 -1.67 16.90
N CYS A 353 33.75 -1.70 15.87
CA CYS A 353 33.64 -0.65 14.86
C CYS A 353 32.89 0.61 15.36
N GLY A 354 32.22 0.56 16.51
CA GLY A 354 31.35 1.64 16.98
C GLY A 354 30.06 1.78 16.16
N PHE A 355 29.61 0.69 15.53
CA PHE A 355 28.41 0.64 14.71
C PHE A 355 27.27 -0.07 15.43
N ASN A 356 26.04 0.24 15.00
CA ASN A 356 24.88 -0.53 15.41
C ASN A 356 24.87 -1.89 14.68
N PHE A 357 24.47 -2.95 15.37
CA PHE A 357 24.17 -4.23 14.73
C PHE A 357 22.71 -4.22 14.26
N ILE A 358 22.48 -4.65 13.03
CA ILE A 358 21.22 -4.57 12.28
C ILE A 358 20.81 -5.96 11.83
#